data_AF-A0A5C7RKF9-F1
#
_entry.id   AF-A0A5C7RKF9-F1
#
_cell.length_a   1.000
_cell.length_b   1.000
_cell.length_c   1.000
_cell.angle_alpha   90.00
_cell.angle_beta   90.00
_cell.angle_gamma   90.00
#
_symmetry.space_group_name_H-M   'P 1'
#
loop_
_entity.id
_entity.type
_entity.pdbx_description
1 polymer ?
#
loop_
_entity_poly.entity_id
_entity_poly.type
_entity_poly.pdbx_seq_one_letter_code
_entity_poly.pdbx_strand_id
1 'polypeptide(L)'
;MKKQAFFLQRINDHVQYLSKIKATLTRGGDFQGTHCQDCALGHWLYGKGAQEIKTLGKDAHQLFEQLIEPHEKFHEASQRALAHFQAGDELAQYRAMTDMHQLSNHLIRMLLALDRSALKHGQLA
;
A
#
# COMPACT_ATOMS: atom_id res chain seq x y z
N MET A 1 18.96 9.11 -2.32
CA MET A 1 18.30 8.10 -1.45
C MET A 1 18.82 6.72 -1.82
N LYS A 2 19.33 5.92 -0.88
CA LYS A 2 19.58 4.50 -1.13
C LYS A 2 18.23 3.82 -1.41
N LYS A 3 17.98 3.39 -2.66
CA LYS A 3 16.68 2.88 -3.13
C LYS A 3 16.13 1.71 -2.27
N GLN A 4 17.00 0.89 -1.68
CA GLN A 4 16.61 -0.18 -0.74
C GLN A 4 15.79 0.30 0.46
N ALA A 5 16.14 1.46 1.03
CA ALA A 5 15.43 1.97 2.20
C ALA A 5 14.02 2.47 1.85
N PHE A 6 13.77 2.79 0.57
CA PHE A 6 12.47 3.33 0.14
C PHE A 6 11.37 2.27 0.22
N PHE A 7 11.52 1.15 -0.49
CA PHE A 7 10.46 0.13 -0.56
C PHE A 7 10.22 -0.54 0.80
N LEU A 8 11.28 -0.79 1.56
CA LEU A 8 11.16 -1.31 2.92
C LEU A 8 10.40 -0.34 3.85
N GLN A 9 10.67 0.97 3.74
CA GLN A 9 9.91 1.96 4.49
C GLN A 9 8.44 1.97 4.07
N ARG A 10 8.12 1.87 2.77
CA ARG A 10 6.72 1.81 2.29
C ARG A 10 5.98 0.57 2.80
N ILE A 11 6.66 -0.57 2.90
CA ILE A 11 6.09 -1.79 3.51
C ILE A 11 5.78 -1.54 4.99
N ASN A 12 6.72 -0.97 5.74
CA ASN A 12 6.48 -0.63 7.14
C ASN A 12 5.31 0.36 7.30
N ASP A 13 5.24 1.40 6.47
CA ASP A 13 4.15 2.38 6.48
C ASP A 13 2.78 1.70 6.30
N HIS A 14 2.67 0.70 5.40
CA HIS A 14 1.45 -0.09 5.22
C HIS A 14 1.08 -0.94 6.43
N VAL A 15 2.06 -1.59 7.06
CA VAL A 15 1.83 -2.39 8.28
C VAL A 15 1.35 -1.49 9.43
N GLN A 16 1.92 -0.30 9.57
CA GLN A 16 1.48 0.68 10.56
C GLN A 16 0.05 1.18 10.27
N TYR A 17 -0.29 1.42 9.00
CA TYR A 17 -1.65 1.79 8.60
C TYR A 17 -2.67 0.72 8.99
N LEU A 18 -2.41 -0.54 8.66
CA LEU A 18 -3.26 -1.67 9.05
C LEU A 18 -3.46 -1.76 10.57
N SER A 19 -2.38 -1.55 11.33
CA SER A 19 -2.43 -1.54 12.80
C SER A 19 -3.37 -0.44 13.33
N LYS A 20 -3.31 0.77 12.77
CA LYS A 20 -4.19 1.89 13.14
C LYS A 20 -5.66 1.63 12.82
N ILE A 21 -5.95 1.06 11.64
CA ILE A 21 -7.31 0.65 11.28
C ILE A 21 -7.82 -0.40 12.26
N LYS A 22 -7.03 -1.46 12.51
CA LYS A 22 -7.41 -2.50 13.48
C LYS A 22 -7.65 -1.93 14.88
N ALA A 23 -6.81 -1.01 15.35
CA ALA A 23 -6.98 -0.36 16.64
C ALA A 23 -8.30 0.42 16.72
N THR A 24 -8.67 1.12 15.65
CA THR A 24 -9.96 1.81 15.52
C THR A 24 -11.13 0.84 15.65
N LEU A 25 -11.11 -0.24 14.87
CA LEU A 25 -12.20 -1.23 14.80
C LEU A 25 -12.34 -2.11 16.05
N THR A 26 -11.33 -2.16 16.92
CA THR A 26 -11.33 -3.05 18.11
C THR A 26 -11.36 -2.30 19.43
N ARG A 27 -10.80 -1.08 19.48
CA ARG A 27 -10.61 -0.30 20.72
C ARG A 27 -11.26 1.08 20.65
N GLY A 28 -11.94 1.42 19.56
CA GLY A 28 -12.57 2.73 19.39
C GLY A 28 -11.56 3.86 19.21
N GLY A 29 -10.43 3.60 18.54
CA GLY A 29 -9.51 4.65 18.08
C GLY A 29 -10.17 5.67 17.14
N ASP A 30 -9.49 6.79 16.89
CA ASP A 30 -10.00 7.93 16.11
C ASP A 30 -9.56 7.92 14.63
N PHE A 31 -8.72 6.98 14.22
CA PHE A 31 -8.14 6.96 12.88
C PHE A 31 -9.16 6.57 11.80
N GLN A 32 -9.46 7.50 10.89
CA GLN A 32 -10.46 7.34 9.82
C GLN A 32 -9.88 6.91 8.47
N GLY A 33 -8.64 6.41 8.46
CA GLY A 33 -7.93 6.12 7.21
C GLY A 33 -7.48 7.39 6.48
N THR A 34 -6.88 7.20 5.32
CA THR A 34 -6.46 8.29 4.43
C THR A 34 -6.84 7.97 2.99
N HIS A 35 -6.91 8.99 2.13
CA HIS A 35 -7.00 8.78 0.70
C HIS A 35 -5.76 8.06 0.17
N CYS A 36 -5.88 7.30 -0.92
CA CYS A 36 -4.76 6.56 -1.49
C CYS A 36 -3.62 7.49 -1.93
N GLN A 37 -3.94 8.71 -2.40
CA GLN A 37 -2.94 9.67 -2.85
C GLN A 37 -2.23 10.42 -1.71
N ASP A 38 -2.75 10.35 -0.48
CA ASP A 38 -2.24 11.09 0.68
C ASP A 38 -1.26 10.29 1.53
N CYS A 39 -1.05 9.01 1.20
CA CYS A 39 -0.02 8.20 1.84
C CYS A 39 1.33 8.38 1.14
N ALA A 40 2.43 8.07 1.83
CA ALA A 40 3.78 8.22 1.27
C ALA A 40 4.00 7.39 -0.01
N LEU A 41 3.33 6.24 -0.14
CA LEU A 41 3.35 5.46 -1.38
C LEU A 41 2.53 6.14 -2.48
N GLY A 42 1.34 6.65 -2.17
CA GLY A 42 0.49 7.42 -3.07
C GLY A 42 1.19 8.63 -3.65
N HIS A 43 1.72 9.51 -2.80
CA HIS A 43 2.50 10.68 -3.26
C HIS A 43 3.63 10.31 -4.22
N TRP A 44 4.25 9.15 -4.01
CA TRP A 44 5.27 8.66 -4.92
C TRP A 44 4.68 8.10 -6.22
N LEU A 45 3.66 7.24 -6.15
CA LEU A 45 2.98 6.65 -7.30
C LEU A 45 2.45 7.72 -8.27
N TYR A 46 1.76 8.73 -7.74
CA TYR A 46 1.12 9.78 -8.53
C TYR A 46 2.04 10.98 -8.81
N GLY A 47 3.23 11.01 -8.19
CA GLY A 47 4.25 12.02 -8.42
C GLY A 47 5.40 11.48 -9.27
N LYS A 48 6.58 11.43 -8.66
CA LYS A 48 7.84 11.12 -9.35
C LYS A 48 8.08 9.64 -9.65
N GLY A 49 7.25 8.73 -9.12
CA GLY A 49 7.50 7.29 -9.15
C GLY A 49 7.60 6.72 -10.57
N ALA A 50 6.74 7.15 -11.48
CA ALA A 50 6.78 6.71 -12.88
C ALA A 50 8.11 7.07 -13.56
N GLN A 51 8.66 8.26 -13.29
CA GLN A 51 9.96 8.68 -13.83
C GLN A 51 11.11 7.91 -13.19
N GLU A 52 11.10 7.72 -11.87
CA GLU A 52 12.15 7.00 -11.13
C GLU A 52 12.20 5.50 -11.48
N ILE A 53 11.07 4.89 -11.79
CA ILE A 53 10.98 3.48 -12.18
C ILE A 53 11.39 3.26 -13.64
N LYS A 54 11.13 4.20 -14.55
CA LYS A 54 11.56 4.08 -15.96
C LYS A 54 13.06 3.82 -16.10
N THR A 55 13.88 4.36 -15.20
CA THR A 55 15.33 4.12 -15.20
C THR A 55 15.72 2.69 -14.79
N LEU A 56 14.78 1.91 -14.25
CA LEU A 56 14.99 0.53 -13.79
C LEU A 56 14.55 -0.52 -14.82
N GLY A 57 14.22 -0.10 -16.05
CA GLY A 57 13.85 -1.02 -17.13
C GLY A 57 12.35 -1.34 -17.22
N LYS A 58 11.99 -2.04 -18.31
CA LYS A 58 10.59 -2.31 -18.69
C LYS A 58 9.84 -3.13 -17.65
N ASP A 59 10.48 -4.16 -17.10
CA ASP A 59 9.87 -5.06 -16.11
C ASP A 59 9.48 -4.30 -14.83
N ALA A 60 10.34 -3.39 -14.36
CA ALA A 60 10.04 -2.55 -13.21
C ALA A 60 8.88 -1.59 -13.50
N HIS A 61 8.81 -1.05 -14.72
CA HIS A 61 7.71 -0.18 -15.13
C HIS A 61 6.36 -0.91 -15.16
N GLN A 62 6.33 -2.14 -15.68
CA GLN A 62 5.11 -2.96 -15.67
C GLN A 62 4.66 -3.28 -14.24
N LEU A 63 5.60 -3.63 -13.34
CA LEU A 63 5.29 -3.84 -11.93
C LEU A 63 4.74 -2.58 -11.25
N PHE A 64 5.26 -1.40 -11.62
CA PHE A 64 4.78 -0.13 -11.10
C PHE A 64 3.34 0.17 -11.53
N GLU A 65 3.00 -0.01 -12.81
CA GLU A 65 1.64 0.21 -13.30
C GLU A 65 0.64 -0.72 -12.63
N GLN A 66 1.02 -1.98 -12.42
CA GLN A 66 0.18 -2.96 -11.73
C GLN A 66 -0.03 -2.62 -10.23
N LEU A 67 0.79 -1.74 -9.63
CA LEU A 67 0.70 -1.39 -8.21
C LEU A 67 -0.46 -0.44 -7.91
N ILE A 68 -0.87 0.36 -8.91
CA ILE A 68 -1.80 1.48 -8.74
C ILE A 68 -3.17 0.97 -8.28
N GLU A 69 -3.80 0.09 -9.06
CA GLU A 69 -5.15 -0.40 -8.78
C GLU A 69 -5.26 -1.16 -7.43
N PRO A 70 -4.37 -2.12 -7.09
CA PRO A 70 -4.45 -2.78 -5.79
C PRO A 70 -4.24 -1.83 -4.61
N HIS A 71 -3.49 -0.75 -4.80
CA HIS A 71 -3.26 0.26 -3.79
C HIS A 71 -4.51 1.11 -3.56
N GLU A 72 -5.21 1.51 -4.62
CA GLU A 72 -6.52 2.16 -4.53
C GLU A 72 -7.52 1.26 -3.80
N LYS A 73 -7.66 0.01 -4.24
CA LYS A 73 -8.56 -0.99 -3.63
C LYS A 73 -8.25 -1.23 -2.16
N PHE A 74 -6.97 -1.19 -1.74
CA PHE A 74 -6.60 -1.32 -0.33
C PHE A 74 -7.18 -0.18 0.51
N HIS A 75 -7.06 1.06 0.03
CA HIS A 75 -7.61 2.23 0.72
C HIS A 75 -9.15 2.21 0.72
N GLU A 76 -9.78 1.82 -0.38
CA GLU A 76 -11.23 1.62 -0.46
C GLU A 76 -11.71 0.55 0.53
N ALA A 77 -11.01 -0.59 0.62
CA ALA A 77 -11.33 -1.64 1.60
C ALA A 77 -11.25 -1.12 3.04
N SER A 78 -10.26 -0.27 3.35
CA SER A 78 -10.15 0.36 4.67
C SER A 78 -11.32 1.30 4.98
N GLN A 79 -11.77 2.09 4.00
CA GLN A 79 -12.93 2.97 4.14
C GLN A 79 -14.22 2.18 4.33
N ARG A 80 -14.42 1.09 3.57
CA ARG A 80 -15.55 0.18 3.76
C ARG A 80 -15.56 -0.43 5.17
N ALA A 81 -14.40 -0.89 5.66
CA ALA A 81 -14.31 -1.45 7.01
C ALA A 81 -14.71 -0.45 8.09
N LEU A 82 -14.26 0.80 7.98
CA LEU A 82 -14.62 1.87 8.91
C LEU A 82 -16.12 2.24 8.82
N ALA A 83 -16.67 2.33 7.61
CA ALA A 83 -18.08 2.61 7.40
C ALA A 83 -18.99 1.52 8.00
N HIS A 84 -18.64 0.24 7.80
CA HIS A 84 -19.38 -0.88 8.38
C HIS A 84 -19.28 -0.92 9.91
N PHE A 85 -18.13 -0.56 10.48
CA PHE A 85 -17.98 -0.39 11.93
C PHE A 85 -18.87 0.71 12.49
N GLN A 86 -18.92 1.87 11.84
CA GLN A 86 -19.81 2.97 12.23
C GLN A 86 -21.30 2.57 12.13
N ALA A 87 -21.65 1.72 11.16
CA ALA A 87 -23.00 1.20 10.98
C ALA A 87 -23.36 0.02 11.92
N GLY A 88 -22.40 -0.53 12.66
CA GLY A 88 -22.60 -1.72 13.49
C GLY A 88 -22.73 -3.03 12.70
N ASP A 89 -22.34 -3.06 11.42
CA ASP A 89 -22.38 -4.27 10.59
C ASP A 89 -21.07 -5.07 10.73
N GLU A 90 -21.01 -5.91 11.75
CA GLU A 90 -19.83 -6.70 12.09
C GLU A 90 -19.38 -7.65 10.97
N LEU A 91 -20.34 -8.27 10.25
CA LEU A 91 -20.02 -9.23 9.20
C LEU A 91 -19.42 -8.51 7.98
N ALA A 92 -20.00 -7.39 7.56
CA ALA A 92 -19.46 -6.61 6.46
C ALA A 92 -18.12 -5.96 6.83
N GLN A 93 -17.95 -5.49 8.07
CA GLN A 93 -16.67 -5.02 8.59
C GLN A 93 -15.60 -6.12 8.51
N TYR A 94 -15.91 -7.35 8.94
CA TYR A 94 -14.98 -8.48 8.90
C TYR A 94 -14.57 -8.83 7.46
N ARG A 95 -15.52 -8.82 6.52
CA ARG A 95 -15.26 -9.05 5.09
C ARG A 95 -14.36 -7.97 4.50
N ALA A 96 -14.67 -6.70 4.74
CA ALA A 96 -13.84 -5.58 4.27
C ALA A 96 -12.43 -5.64 4.85
N MET A 97 -12.27 -6.01 6.12
CA MET A 97 -10.96 -6.24 6.73
C MET A 97 -10.21 -7.43 6.10
N THR A 98 -10.92 -8.49 5.72
CA THR A 98 -10.31 -9.64 5.03
C THR A 98 -9.77 -9.22 3.66
N ASP A 99 -10.58 -8.50 2.86
CA ASP A 99 -10.16 -7.94 1.57
C ASP A 99 -8.93 -7.05 1.75
N MET A 100 -8.95 -6.17 2.76
CA MET A 100 -7.84 -5.26 3.05
C MET A 100 -6.53 -6.00 3.36
N HIS A 101 -6.57 -7.10 4.12
CA HIS A 101 -5.37 -7.91 4.38
C HIS A 101 -4.87 -8.63 3.13
N GLN A 102 -5.76 -9.14 2.29
CA GLN A 102 -5.37 -9.79 1.03
C GLN A 102 -4.69 -8.80 0.08
N LEU A 103 -5.26 -7.60 -0.06
CA LEU A 103 -4.69 -6.51 -0.86
C LEU A 103 -3.35 -6.05 -0.29
N SER A 104 -3.23 -5.89 1.03
CA SER A 104 -1.96 -5.56 1.67
C SER A 104 -0.87 -6.59 1.37
N ASN A 105 -1.19 -7.89 1.48
CA ASN A 105 -0.23 -8.95 1.17
C ASN A 105 0.19 -8.91 -0.30
N HIS A 106 -0.73 -8.58 -1.22
CA HIS A 106 -0.40 -8.40 -2.62
C HIS A 106 0.53 -7.20 -2.83
N LEU A 107 0.22 -6.05 -2.24
CA LEU A 107 1.06 -4.84 -2.31
C LEU A 107 2.48 -5.08 -1.78
N ILE A 108 2.61 -5.75 -0.62
CA ILE A 108 3.93 -6.08 -0.05
C ILE A 108 4.74 -6.95 -1.01
N ARG A 109 4.13 -7.96 -1.64
CA ARG A 109 4.82 -8.81 -2.62
C ARG A 109 5.32 -8.02 -3.83
N MET A 110 4.52 -7.06 -4.31
CA MET A 110 4.90 -6.19 -5.44
C MET A 110 6.01 -5.21 -5.08
N LEU A 111 5.93 -4.58 -3.90
CA LEU A 111 6.99 -3.70 -3.40
C LEU A 111 8.32 -4.45 -3.23
N LEU A 112 8.29 -5.69 -2.74
CA LEU A 112 9.48 -6.54 -2.68
C LEU A 112 10.01 -6.92 -4.07
N ALA A 113 9.12 -7.11 -5.06
CA ALA A 113 9.54 -7.36 -6.44
C ALA A 113 10.21 -6.14 -7.06
N LEU A 114 9.65 -4.94 -6.84
CA LEU A 114 10.25 -3.67 -7.27
C LEU A 114 11.60 -3.42 -6.61
N ASP A 115 11.73 -3.71 -5.31
CA ASP A 115 13.02 -3.60 -4.59
C ASP A 115 14.09 -4.52 -5.20
N ARG A 116 13.74 -5.78 -5.51
CA ARG A 116 14.64 -6.71 -6.20
C ARG A 116 15.04 -6.22 -7.59
N SER A 117 14.12 -5.63 -8.35
CA SER A 117 14.44 -5.04 -9.65
C SER A 117 15.38 -3.83 -9.48
N ALA A 118 15.13 -2.97 -8.50
CA ALA A 118 16.00 -1.84 -8.20
C ALA A 118 17.41 -2.28 -7.79
N LEU A 119 17.54 -3.42 -7.11
CA LEU A 119 18.83 -4.00 -6.72
C LEU A 119 19.64 -4.51 -7.92
N LYS A 120 18.99 -5.28 -8.80
CA LYS A 120 19.64 -5.80 -10.02
C LYS A 120 20.18 -4.67 -10.90
N HIS A 121 19.40 -3.60 -11.07
CA HIS A 121 19.81 -2.46 -11.90
C HIS A 121 20.73 -1.48 -11.17
N GLY A 122 20.77 -1.48 -9.83
CA GLY A 122 21.73 -0.71 -9.03
C GLY A 122 23.11 -1.35 -8.89
N GLN A 123 23.26 -2.64 -9.23
CA GLN A 123 24.56 -3.34 -9.31
C GLN A 123 25.23 -3.24 -10.70
N LEU A 124 24.51 -2.72 -11.70
CA LEU A 124 24.99 -2.55 -13.08
C LEU A 124 25.43 -1.11 -13.41
N ALA A 125 25.58 -0.26 -12.39
CA ALA A 125 26.04 1.13 -12.50
C ALA A 125 27.39 1.33 -11.82
#